data_AF-A0AA96MSY2-F1
#
_entry.id   AF-A0AA96MSY2-F1
#
_cell.length_a   1.000
_cell.length_b   1.000
_cell.length_c   1.000
_cell.angle_alpha   90.00
_cell.angle_beta   90.00
_cell.angle_gamma   90.00
#
_symmetry.space_group_name_H-M   'P 1'
#
loop_
_entity.id
_entity.type
_entity.pdbx_description
1 polymer ?
#
loop_
_entity_poly.entity_id
_entity_poly.type
_entity_poly.pdbx_seq_one_letter_code
_entity_poly.pdbx_strand_id
1 'polypeptide(L)'
;MNVALLNDYEIDIERLGTELEELGYERNEHHFTPIFLFDSYWLAYESEINHVSLVDGELLCVSQTRQDSLWTEFIRGLEPNLKNALLNHRPFNLQVKSMFYFAPHEREINIIRFLQENDNPKKTRTVYKPIKVPLEKALTINHEQSNFIYTDENEDGYQEEFKRQLELIHQQQEILRKQEESERAKKEEEERKQREFARAWEEERKKRAVQNKMDYYDSTLDVPFTGRSQQQMDADLKRDMESLQRKNSSDSPYWYKQVIQHMSKHYGVDGEVEKDLQRIENGQKNETAAASDTLENDQTREARNNLASRLPSRKVEEILNHYVNGEAYFIGDQRKWKETVLNSFELIYHNKISIPQLLQKIKGQGIEFKQSEKIMSYPIKEYVQFISKKVKKDIEL
;
A
#
# COMPACT_ATOMS: atom_id res chain seq x y z
N MET A 1 10.99 -40.75 0.35
CA MET A 1 10.47 -39.48 -0.23
C MET A 1 9.22 -39.80 -1.02
N ASN A 2 8.13 -39.05 -0.86
CA ASN A 2 6.92 -39.23 -1.65
C ASN A 2 7.16 -38.59 -3.03
N VAL A 3 6.99 -39.35 -4.11
CA VAL A 3 7.23 -38.92 -5.49
C VAL A 3 6.04 -39.36 -6.32
N ALA A 4 5.43 -38.43 -7.07
CA ALA A 4 4.56 -38.78 -8.19
C ALA A 4 4.44 -37.63 -9.21
N LEU A 5 3.97 -37.97 -10.40
CA LEU A 5 3.81 -37.16 -11.61
C LEU A 5 2.36 -36.66 -11.81
N LEU A 6 2.17 -35.45 -12.33
CA LEU A 6 1.01 -35.03 -13.11
C LEU A 6 1.55 -34.48 -14.43
N ASN A 7 1.13 -35.15 -15.49
CA ASN A 7 0.78 -34.51 -16.74
C ASN A 7 -0.65 -34.98 -17.05
N ASP A 8 -1.32 -34.31 -17.98
CA ASP A 8 -2.67 -34.59 -18.51
C ASP A 8 -2.85 -35.98 -19.16
N TYR A 9 -2.01 -36.96 -18.83
CA TYR A 9 -2.26 -38.37 -19.09
C TYR A 9 -3.04 -38.93 -17.90
N GLU A 10 -4.23 -39.49 -18.15
CA GLU A 10 -4.92 -40.38 -17.21
C GLU A 10 -3.97 -41.53 -16.85
N ILE A 11 -3.16 -41.33 -15.81
CA ILE A 11 -2.48 -42.42 -15.15
C ILE A 11 -3.52 -43.06 -14.25
N ASP A 12 -4.03 -44.21 -14.69
CA ASP A 12 -4.96 -45.02 -13.93
C ASP A 12 -4.21 -45.63 -12.73
N ILE A 13 -4.28 -44.92 -11.60
CA ILE A 13 -3.62 -45.28 -10.34
C ILE A 13 -4.09 -46.66 -9.85
N GLU A 14 -5.33 -47.05 -10.16
CA GLU A 14 -5.84 -48.36 -9.81
C GLU A 14 -5.07 -49.45 -10.56
N ARG A 15 -4.87 -49.26 -11.87
CA ARG A 15 -4.11 -50.20 -12.70
C ARG A 15 -2.65 -50.36 -12.24
N LEU A 16 -1.96 -49.26 -11.91
CA LEU A 16 -0.60 -49.33 -11.35
C LEU A 16 -0.57 -50.05 -9.99
N GLY A 17 -1.61 -49.87 -9.19
CA GLY A 17 -1.78 -50.61 -7.94
C GLY A 17 -1.87 -52.12 -8.18
N THR A 18 -2.64 -52.54 -9.18
CA THR A 18 -2.81 -53.97 -9.52
C THR A 18 -1.53 -54.57 -10.10
N GLU A 19 -0.83 -53.86 -10.98
CA GLU A 19 0.44 -54.33 -11.59
C GLU A 19 1.55 -54.53 -10.54
N LEU A 20 1.56 -53.73 -9.46
CA LEU A 20 2.50 -53.89 -8.35
C LEU A 20 2.12 -55.02 -7.39
N GLU A 21 0.83 -55.28 -7.19
CA GLU A 21 0.35 -56.46 -6.44
C GLU A 21 0.74 -57.76 -7.15
N GLU A 22 0.64 -57.81 -8.49
CA GLU A 22 1.08 -58.95 -9.30
C GLU A 22 2.59 -59.24 -9.19
N LEU A 23 3.40 -58.23 -8.86
CA LEU A 23 4.84 -58.35 -8.63
C LEU A 23 5.20 -58.77 -7.19
N GLY A 24 4.22 -59.03 -6.33
CA GLY A 24 4.42 -59.58 -4.98
C GLY A 24 4.71 -58.52 -3.90
N TYR A 25 4.39 -57.26 -4.14
CA TYR A 25 4.44 -56.22 -3.11
C TYR A 25 3.15 -56.25 -2.28
N GLU A 26 3.26 -56.60 -0.98
CA GLU A 26 2.11 -56.61 -0.07
C GLU A 26 1.58 -55.19 0.18
N ARG A 27 0.27 -54.98 0.00
CA ARG A 27 -0.44 -53.77 0.41
C ARG A 27 -0.45 -53.67 1.94
N ASN A 28 0.55 -53.01 2.51
CA ASN A 28 0.42 -52.51 3.88
C ASN A 28 -0.71 -51.47 3.91
N GLU A 29 -1.69 -51.62 4.80
CA GLU A 29 -2.83 -50.72 5.02
C GLU A 29 -2.40 -49.34 5.55
N HIS A 30 -1.65 -48.60 4.74
CA HIS A 30 -1.29 -47.21 4.97
C HIS A 30 -1.92 -46.35 3.87
N HIS A 31 -2.79 -45.45 4.33
CA HIS A 31 -3.63 -44.60 3.51
C HIS A 31 -2.76 -43.73 2.60
N PHE A 32 -3.06 -43.79 1.30
CA PHE A 32 -2.37 -43.06 0.26
C PHE A 32 -2.37 -41.54 0.56
N THR A 33 -1.21 -40.90 0.67
CA THR A 33 -1.12 -39.43 0.77
C THR A 33 -0.29 -38.88 -0.40
N PRO A 34 -0.89 -38.72 -1.59
CA PRO A 34 -0.24 -38.07 -2.71
C PRO A 34 -0.55 -36.57 -2.67
N ILE A 35 0.48 -35.73 -2.63
CA ILE A 35 0.31 -34.30 -2.79
C ILE A 35 1.40 -33.80 -3.72
N PHE A 36 0.98 -32.96 -4.64
CA PHE A 36 1.83 -32.50 -5.72
C PHE A 36 1.69 -30.99 -5.89
N LEU A 37 2.82 -30.35 -6.11
CA LEU A 37 2.88 -28.95 -6.50
C LEU A 37 3.54 -28.93 -7.86
N PHE A 38 2.69 -28.97 -8.88
CA PHE A 38 3.13 -28.80 -10.24
C PHE A 38 3.47 -27.35 -10.42
N ASP A 39 4.63 -27.15 -11.02
CA ASP A 39 4.99 -25.91 -11.66
C ASP A 39 5.44 -24.81 -10.68
N SER A 40 6.60 -24.23 -11.01
CA SER A 40 7.17 -23.09 -10.30
C SER A 40 6.26 -21.85 -10.39
N TYR A 41 5.28 -21.81 -11.28
CA TYR A 41 4.25 -20.76 -11.26
C TYR A 41 3.36 -20.78 -10.02
N TRP A 42 3.16 -21.95 -9.39
CA TRP A 42 2.40 -22.05 -8.13
C TRP A 42 3.25 -21.76 -6.91
N LEU A 43 4.57 -21.68 -7.09
CA LEU A 43 5.44 -21.22 -6.05
C LEU A 43 5.19 -19.74 -5.80
N ALA A 44 4.45 -19.44 -4.73
CA ALA A 44 4.26 -18.09 -4.22
C ALA A 44 5.53 -17.61 -3.47
N TYR A 45 6.68 -17.64 -4.15
CA TYR A 45 7.96 -17.15 -3.64
C TYR A 45 8.20 -15.73 -4.09
N GLU A 46 8.37 -14.84 -3.12
CA GLU A 46 8.74 -13.46 -3.36
C GLU A 46 10.20 -13.26 -2.96
N SER A 47 11.05 -13.11 -3.97
CA SER A 47 12.51 -13.03 -3.80
C SER A 47 12.96 -11.78 -3.05
N GLU A 48 12.20 -10.68 -3.16
CA GLU A 48 12.54 -9.40 -2.50
C GLU A 48 12.41 -9.49 -0.98
N ILE A 49 11.39 -10.20 -0.50
CA ILE A 49 11.08 -10.30 0.92
C ILE A 49 11.48 -11.63 1.55
N ASN A 50 12.02 -12.57 0.75
CA ASN A 50 12.33 -13.94 1.17
C ASN A 50 11.12 -14.58 1.87
N HIS A 51 9.96 -14.47 1.22
CA HIS A 51 8.69 -14.94 1.75
C HIS A 51 8.09 -16.00 0.85
N VAL A 52 7.52 -17.04 1.46
CA VAL A 52 6.69 -18.04 0.78
C VAL A 52 5.35 -18.10 1.46
N SER A 53 4.29 -17.94 0.68
CA SER A 53 2.93 -18.17 1.17
C SER A 53 2.58 -19.63 0.98
N LEU A 54 2.37 -20.35 2.08
CA LEU A 54 1.95 -21.75 2.03
C LEU A 54 0.42 -21.88 2.06
N VAL A 55 -0.12 -22.71 1.18
CA VAL A 55 -1.52 -23.15 1.24
C VAL A 55 -1.70 -24.37 2.15
N ASP A 56 -2.93 -24.65 2.58
CA ASP A 56 -3.19 -25.73 3.54
C ASP A 56 -2.78 -27.11 3.02
N GLY A 57 -2.89 -27.35 1.71
CA GLY A 57 -2.39 -28.59 1.08
C GLY A 57 -0.87 -28.71 1.11
N GLU A 58 -0.14 -27.60 0.96
CA GLU A 58 1.32 -27.59 1.04
C GLU A 58 1.79 -27.90 2.46
N LEU A 59 1.11 -27.36 3.48
CA LEU A 59 1.42 -27.59 4.89
C LEU A 59 1.40 -29.08 5.27
N LEU A 60 0.54 -29.88 4.62
CA LEU A 60 0.48 -31.34 4.84
C LEU A 60 1.68 -32.09 4.23
N CYS A 61 2.35 -31.50 3.23
CA CYS A 61 3.52 -32.08 2.58
C CYS A 61 4.81 -31.85 3.35
N VAL A 62 4.79 -30.86 4.25
CA VAL A 62 6.00 -30.40 4.92
C VAL A 62 6.42 -31.42 5.95
N SER A 63 7.40 -32.23 5.58
CA SER A 63 8.04 -33.22 6.44
C SER A 63 9.47 -32.80 6.75
N GLN A 64 9.94 -33.12 7.95
CA GLN A 64 11.30 -32.79 8.36
C GLN A 64 12.26 -33.84 7.79
N THR A 65 13.17 -33.41 6.93
CA THR A 65 14.23 -34.25 6.35
C THR A 65 15.49 -34.24 7.21
N ARG A 66 16.47 -35.08 6.88
CA ARG A 66 17.80 -35.04 7.50
C ARG A 66 18.48 -33.70 7.24
N GLN A 67 18.36 -33.18 6.03
CA GLN A 67 18.92 -31.89 5.61
C GLN A 67 18.27 -30.74 6.38
N ASP A 68 16.96 -30.80 6.61
CA ASP A 68 16.28 -29.81 7.46
C ASP A 68 16.86 -29.76 8.88
N SER A 69 17.26 -30.91 9.40
CA SER A 69 17.89 -31.00 10.72
C SER A 69 19.29 -30.38 10.72
N LEU A 70 20.09 -30.61 9.67
CA LEU A 70 21.39 -29.96 9.48
C LEU A 70 21.26 -28.43 9.39
N TRP A 71 20.30 -27.95 8.59
CA TRP A 71 20.01 -26.53 8.48
C TRP A 71 19.47 -25.93 9.78
N THR A 72 18.66 -26.68 10.52
CA THR A 72 18.18 -26.27 11.85
C THR A 72 19.35 -26.11 12.82
N GLU A 73 20.29 -27.04 12.85
CA GLU A 73 21.48 -26.96 13.69
C GLU A 73 22.38 -25.80 13.27
N PHE A 74 22.60 -25.63 11.96
CA PHE A 74 23.34 -24.50 11.41
C PHE A 74 22.75 -23.15 11.85
N ILE A 75 21.44 -22.95 11.67
CA ILE A 75 20.75 -21.71 12.07
C ILE A 75 20.82 -21.53 13.60
N ARG A 76 20.69 -22.60 14.38
CA ARG A 76 20.88 -22.54 15.84
C ARG A 76 22.31 -22.22 16.24
N GLY A 77 23.31 -22.58 15.44
CA GLY A 77 24.71 -22.24 15.63
C GLY A 77 25.11 -20.82 15.22
N LEU A 78 24.26 -20.10 14.46
CA LEU A 78 24.55 -18.74 14.03
C LEU A 78 24.71 -17.76 15.20
N GLU A 79 25.57 -16.75 15.00
CA GLU A 79 25.75 -15.66 15.94
C GLU A 79 24.42 -14.89 16.18
N PRO A 80 24.18 -14.34 17.39
CA PRO A 80 22.94 -13.63 17.71
C PRO A 80 22.64 -12.47 16.75
N ASN A 81 23.66 -11.76 16.29
CA ASN A 81 23.53 -10.63 15.37
C ASN A 81 23.02 -11.07 14.00
N LEU A 82 23.54 -12.19 13.48
CA LEU A 82 23.10 -12.76 12.20
C LEU A 82 21.70 -13.37 12.30
N LYS A 83 21.37 -13.99 13.44
CA LYS A 83 20.00 -14.44 13.73
C LYS A 83 19.02 -13.28 13.73
N ASN A 84 19.39 -12.15 14.34
CA ASN A 84 18.53 -10.97 14.36
C ASN A 84 18.32 -10.41 12.95
N ALA A 85 19.37 -10.37 12.12
CA ALA A 85 19.24 -9.98 10.71
C ALA A 85 18.35 -10.95 9.90
N LEU A 86 18.45 -12.26 10.18
CA LEU A 86 17.60 -13.27 9.57
C LEU A 86 16.14 -13.19 10.05
N LEU A 87 15.88 -12.87 11.31
CA LEU A 87 14.53 -12.94 11.88
C LEU A 87 13.80 -11.60 11.85
N ASN A 88 14.52 -10.47 11.72
CA ASN A 88 13.97 -9.11 11.85
C ASN A 88 13.08 -8.96 13.10
N HIS A 89 13.51 -9.51 14.24
CA HIS A 89 12.77 -9.54 15.51
C HIS A 89 11.40 -10.24 15.50
N ARG A 90 11.10 -11.08 14.50
CA ARG A 90 9.86 -11.85 14.46
C ARG A 90 9.99 -13.22 15.14
N PRO A 91 8.92 -13.75 15.76
CA PRO A 91 8.93 -15.01 16.49
C PRO A 91 8.80 -16.23 15.56
N PHE A 92 9.79 -16.47 14.69
CA PHE A 92 9.84 -17.69 13.89
C PHE A 92 10.39 -18.87 14.70
N ASN A 93 9.83 -20.05 14.44
CA ASN A 93 10.43 -21.32 14.85
C ASN A 93 11.74 -21.50 14.09
N LEU A 94 12.82 -21.85 14.81
CA LEU A 94 14.13 -22.12 14.22
C LEU A 94 14.21 -23.48 13.52
N GLN A 95 13.14 -24.28 13.56
CA GLN A 95 13.03 -25.52 12.79
C GLN A 95 12.86 -25.19 11.31
N VAL A 96 13.90 -25.52 10.56
CA VAL A 96 13.89 -25.43 9.09
C VAL A 96 13.05 -26.56 8.55
N LYS A 97 12.27 -26.23 7.53
CA LYS A 97 11.46 -27.17 6.78
C LYS A 97 11.73 -26.96 5.29
N SER A 98 11.79 -28.06 4.55
CA SER A 98 11.99 -28.03 3.11
C SER A 98 10.73 -28.44 2.36
N MET A 99 10.56 -27.88 1.18
CA MET A 99 9.57 -28.30 0.21
C MET A 99 10.20 -28.34 -1.18
N PHE A 100 9.70 -29.24 -2.01
CA PHE A 100 10.22 -29.54 -3.34
C PHE A 100 9.13 -29.22 -4.37
N TYR A 101 9.45 -28.34 -5.31
CA TYR A 101 8.60 -28.06 -6.46
C TYR A 101 9.19 -28.67 -7.69
N PHE A 102 8.37 -29.41 -8.42
CA PHE A 102 8.78 -30.05 -9.65
C PHE A 102 8.31 -29.20 -10.84
N ALA A 103 9.25 -28.79 -11.69
CA ALA A 103 8.98 -28.08 -12.94
C ALA A 103 9.28 -29.01 -14.13
N PRO A 104 8.28 -29.76 -14.65
CA PRO A 104 8.50 -30.74 -15.71
C PRO A 104 9.04 -30.11 -16.99
N HIS A 105 8.56 -28.90 -17.33
CA HIS A 105 8.95 -28.17 -18.54
C HIS A 105 10.41 -27.72 -18.52
N GLU A 106 10.89 -27.28 -17.35
CA GLU A 106 12.28 -26.82 -17.17
C GLU A 106 13.24 -27.99 -16.94
N ARG A 107 12.71 -29.19 -16.64
CA ARG A 107 13.49 -30.34 -16.16
C ARG A 107 14.34 -29.97 -14.94
N GLU A 108 13.77 -29.17 -14.04
CA GLU A 108 14.39 -28.72 -12.79
C GLU A 108 13.48 -29.02 -11.59
N ILE A 109 14.10 -29.25 -10.44
CA ILE A 109 13.46 -29.29 -9.12
C ILE A 109 13.92 -28.06 -8.35
N ASN A 110 12.97 -27.30 -7.82
CA ASN A 110 13.23 -26.18 -6.93
C ASN A 110 13.05 -26.64 -5.48
N ILE A 111 14.12 -26.61 -4.70
CA ILE A 111 14.11 -26.91 -3.28
C ILE A 111 14.04 -25.60 -2.50
N ILE A 112 13.08 -25.49 -1.61
CA ILE A 112 12.85 -24.28 -0.84
C ILE A 112 12.89 -24.61 0.63
N ARG A 113 13.71 -23.86 1.36
CA ARG A 113 13.89 -24.00 2.79
C ARG A 113 13.31 -22.79 3.48
N PHE A 114 12.46 -23.03 4.45
CA PHE A 114 11.76 -21.96 5.15
C PHE A 114 11.61 -22.23 6.64
N LEU A 115 11.41 -21.15 7.39
CA LEU A 115 11.04 -21.11 8.80
C LEU A 115 9.56 -20.75 8.90
N GLN A 116 8.85 -21.32 9.87
CA GLN A 116 7.43 -21.05 10.12
C GLN A 116 7.26 -20.18 11.37
N GLU A 117 6.30 -19.27 11.36
CA GLU A 117 5.95 -18.49 12.55
C GLU A 117 5.23 -19.37 13.57
N ASN A 118 5.51 -19.20 14.86
CA ASN A 118 4.91 -20.02 15.92
C ASN A 118 3.38 -19.88 15.97
N ASP A 119 2.88 -18.66 15.76
CA ASP A 119 1.46 -18.34 15.88
C ASP A 119 0.68 -18.60 14.58
N ASN A 120 1.35 -18.62 13.42
CA ASN A 120 0.71 -18.82 12.14
C ASN A 120 1.61 -19.61 11.16
N PRO A 121 1.33 -20.91 10.94
CA PRO A 121 2.17 -21.75 10.08
C PRO A 121 2.16 -21.36 8.60
N LYS A 122 1.17 -20.54 8.15
CA LYS A 122 1.11 -20.01 6.78
C LYS A 122 2.11 -18.89 6.55
N LYS A 123 2.50 -18.18 7.61
CA LYS A 123 3.53 -17.14 7.52
C LYS A 123 4.89 -17.80 7.61
N THR A 124 5.56 -17.87 6.47
CA THR A 124 6.90 -18.43 6.41
C THR A 124 7.94 -17.39 6.02
N ARG A 125 9.21 -17.71 6.28
CA ARG A 125 10.35 -16.94 5.78
C ARG A 125 11.34 -17.90 5.17
N THR A 126 11.74 -17.68 3.93
CA THR A 126 12.76 -18.50 3.31
C THR A 126 14.11 -18.25 3.97
N VAL A 127 14.82 -19.35 4.23
CA VAL A 127 16.18 -19.31 4.77
C VAL A 127 17.14 -18.94 3.65
N TYR A 128 16.95 -19.52 2.47
CA TYR A 128 17.85 -19.35 1.34
C TYR A 128 17.06 -19.23 0.04
N LYS A 129 17.72 -18.70 -1.00
CA LYS A 129 17.14 -18.68 -2.35
C LYS A 129 16.80 -20.12 -2.79
N PRO A 130 15.73 -20.33 -3.57
CA PRO A 130 15.39 -21.64 -4.10
C PRO A 130 16.59 -22.31 -4.78
N ILE A 131 16.90 -23.53 -4.36
CA ILE A 131 18.00 -24.31 -4.92
C ILE A 131 17.46 -25.05 -6.13
N LYS A 132 18.04 -24.77 -7.28
CA LYS A 132 17.68 -25.38 -8.56
C LYS A 132 18.50 -26.62 -8.79
N VAL A 133 17.83 -27.75 -8.98
CA VAL A 133 18.47 -29.05 -9.21
C VAL A 133 18.00 -29.60 -10.55
N PRO A 134 18.91 -29.92 -11.48
CA PRO A 134 18.53 -30.60 -12.71
C PRO A 134 17.84 -31.92 -12.40
N LEU A 135 16.73 -32.20 -13.06
CA LEU A 135 15.90 -33.38 -12.83
C LEU A 135 16.70 -34.68 -13.01
N GLU A 136 17.64 -34.70 -13.95
CA GLU A 136 18.52 -35.84 -14.21
C GLU A 136 19.36 -36.20 -12.97
N LYS A 137 19.81 -35.19 -12.22
CA LYS A 137 20.55 -35.38 -10.96
C LYS A 137 19.63 -35.67 -9.79
N ALA A 138 18.43 -35.10 -9.77
CA ALA A 138 17.47 -35.44 -8.75
C ALA A 138 17.04 -36.90 -8.86
N LEU A 139 16.75 -37.40 -10.06
CA LEU A 139 16.25 -38.77 -10.29
C LEU A 139 17.30 -39.87 -10.20
N THR A 140 18.59 -39.55 -10.00
CA THR A 140 19.57 -40.59 -9.65
C THR A 140 19.25 -41.14 -8.26
N ILE A 141 18.58 -42.29 -8.25
CA ILE A 141 18.20 -43.02 -7.05
C ILE A 141 19.47 -43.54 -6.38
N ASN A 142 19.68 -43.20 -5.11
CA ASN A 142 20.58 -43.98 -4.27
C ASN A 142 19.87 -45.29 -3.93
N HIS A 143 20.30 -46.40 -4.52
CA HIS A 143 19.73 -47.72 -4.22
C HIS A 143 19.91 -48.12 -2.76
N GLU A 144 20.86 -47.51 -2.02
CA GLU A 144 21.12 -47.82 -0.62
C GLU A 144 20.26 -47.02 0.37
N GLN A 145 19.78 -45.83 -0.01
CA GLN A 145 19.14 -44.90 0.94
C GLN A 145 17.69 -44.56 0.60
N SER A 146 17.15 -45.05 -0.54
CA SER A 146 15.79 -44.71 -1.02
C SER A 146 15.51 -43.20 -1.01
N ASN A 147 16.57 -42.39 -1.15
CA ASN A 147 16.58 -40.93 -1.07
C ASN A 147 17.43 -40.39 -2.23
N PHE A 148 17.15 -39.16 -2.67
CA PHE A 148 17.88 -38.53 -3.75
C PHE A 148 19.30 -38.15 -3.33
N ILE A 149 20.31 -38.61 -4.09
CA ILE A 149 21.75 -38.47 -3.83
C ILE A 149 22.19 -36.99 -3.74
N TYR A 150 21.49 -36.10 -4.42
CA TYR A 150 21.86 -34.69 -4.56
C TYR A 150 21.98 -33.93 -3.22
N THR A 151 21.42 -34.46 -2.14
CA THR A 151 21.16 -33.71 -0.91
C THR A 151 22.34 -33.56 0.07
N ASP A 152 23.49 -34.21 -0.15
CA ASP A 152 24.59 -34.15 0.83
C ASP A 152 25.88 -33.47 0.30
N GLU A 153 26.13 -33.41 -1.02
CA GLU A 153 27.44 -32.99 -1.54
C GLU A 153 27.71 -31.47 -1.53
N ASN A 154 26.67 -30.62 -1.57
CA ASN A 154 26.82 -29.16 -1.70
C ASN A 154 26.20 -28.33 -0.56
N GLU A 155 25.64 -28.97 0.46
CA GLU A 155 24.91 -28.27 1.53
C GLU A 155 25.80 -27.31 2.31
N ASP A 156 27.02 -27.73 2.64
CA ASP A 156 28.00 -26.89 3.34
C ASP A 156 28.32 -25.61 2.54
N GLY A 157 28.44 -25.74 1.21
CA GLY A 157 28.67 -24.60 0.32
C GLY A 157 27.50 -23.61 0.34
N TYR A 158 26.26 -24.11 0.34
CA TYR A 158 25.07 -23.25 0.45
C TYR A 158 24.96 -22.57 1.82
N GLN A 159 25.30 -23.27 2.90
CA GLN A 159 25.32 -22.71 4.25
C GLN A 159 26.37 -21.61 4.39
N GLU A 160 27.57 -21.80 3.83
CA GLU A 160 28.61 -20.77 3.82
C GLU A 160 28.22 -19.56 2.98
N GLU A 161 27.66 -19.76 1.77
CA GLU A 161 27.18 -18.66 0.93
C GLU A 161 26.09 -17.86 1.66
N PHE A 162 25.15 -18.56 2.28
CA PHE A 162 24.09 -17.93 3.06
C PHE A 162 24.64 -17.16 4.27
N LYS A 163 25.62 -17.71 4.98
CA LYS A 163 26.31 -16.99 6.08
C LYS A 163 26.93 -15.68 5.59
N ARG A 164 27.64 -15.70 4.46
CA ARG A 164 28.23 -14.50 3.86
C ARG A 164 27.17 -13.47 3.46
N GLN A 165 26.03 -13.92 2.93
CA GLN A 165 24.91 -13.03 2.60
C GLN A 165 24.32 -12.37 3.86
N LEU A 166 24.15 -13.12 4.95
CA LEU A 166 23.68 -12.55 6.23
C LEU A 166 24.68 -11.55 6.81
N GLU A 167 25.97 -11.83 6.73
CA GLU A 167 27.02 -10.91 7.16
C GLU A 167 26.98 -9.60 6.36
N LEU A 168 26.79 -9.68 5.05
CA LEU A 168 26.64 -8.51 4.18
C LEU A 168 25.39 -7.69 4.54
N ILE A 169 24.25 -8.33 4.74
CA ILE A 169 22.99 -7.68 5.14
C ILE A 169 23.17 -6.99 6.50
N HIS A 170 23.80 -7.67 7.46
CA HIS A 170 24.08 -7.10 8.77
C HIS A 170 24.98 -5.87 8.68
N GLN A 171 26.06 -5.92 7.89
CA GLN A 171 26.93 -4.77 7.66
C GLN A 171 26.19 -3.59 7.02
N GLN A 172 25.32 -3.85 6.03
CA GLN A 172 24.49 -2.81 5.42
C GLN A 172 23.54 -2.16 6.42
N GLN A 173 22.88 -2.97 7.27
CA GLN A 173 22.01 -2.46 8.34
C GLN A 173 22.77 -1.61 9.35
N GLU A 174 23.99 -2.00 9.75
CA GLU A 174 24.83 -1.18 10.63
C GLU A 174 25.24 0.15 9.99
N ILE A 175 25.58 0.15 8.70
CA ILE A 175 25.93 1.38 7.97
C ILE A 175 24.72 2.31 7.93
N LEU A 176 23.54 1.80 7.59
CA LEU A 176 22.30 2.57 7.59
C LEU A 176 22.00 3.15 8.97
N ARG A 177 22.13 2.35 10.04
CA ARG A 177 21.92 2.85 11.42
C ARG A 177 22.88 3.99 11.77
N LYS A 178 24.16 3.86 11.41
CA LYS A 178 25.15 4.92 11.61
C LYS A 178 24.84 6.18 10.80
N GLN A 179 24.33 6.03 9.57
CA GLN A 179 23.89 7.16 8.74
C GLN A 179 22.71 7.88 9.38
N GLU A 180 21.67 7.15 9.80
CA GLU A 180 20.51 7.73 10.48
C GLU A 180 20.88 8.42 11.79
N GLU A 181 21.76 7.83 12.60
CA GLU A 181 22.28 8.45 13.83
C GLU A 181 23.03 9.75 13.51
N SER A 182 23.84 9.77 12.46
CA SER A 182 24.57 10.96 12.03
C SER A 182 23.64 12.08 11.50
N GLU A 183 22.56 11.72 10.81
CA GLU A 183 21.56 12.68 10.32
C GLU A 183 20.73 13.24 11.48
N ARG A 184 20.33 12.40 12.44
CA ARG A 184 19.65 12.86 13.66
C ARG A 184 20.54 13.82 14.46
N ALA A 185 21.82 13.50 14.63
CA ALA A 185 22.77 14.38 15.31
C ALA A 185 22.93 15.74 14.60
N LYS A 186 23.03 15.75 13.26
CA LYS A 186 23.07 17.00 12.48
C LYS A 186 21.80 17.81 12.64
N LYS A 187 20.63 17.17 12.57
CA LYS A 187 19.33 17.82 12.74
C LYS A 187 19.17 18.41 14.13
N GLU A 188 19.59 17.70 15.18
CA GLU A 188 19.59 18.22 16.55
C GLU A 188 20.56 19.40 16.72
N GLU A 189 21.73 19.36 16.08
CA GLU A 189 22.67 20.48 16.09
C GLU A 189 22.11 21.72 15.36
N GLU A 190 21.47 21.53 14.21
CA GLU A 190 20.78 22.59 13.48
C GLU A 190 19.63 23.17 14.30
N GLU A 191 18.82 22.32 14.95
CA GLU A 191 17.74 22.78 15.83
C GLU A 191 18.30 23.55 17.04
N ARG A 192 19.43 23.12 17.61
CA ARG A 192 20.11 23.86 18.68
C ARG A 192 20.56 25.24 18.19
N LYS A 193 21.17 25.33 17.01
CA LYS A 193 21.58 26.62 16.39
C LYS A 193 20.38 27.52 16.11
N GLN A 194 19.27 26.96 15.62
CA GLN A 194 18.04 27.71 15.39
C GLN A 194 17.45 28.25 16.70
N ARG A 195 17.46 27.45 17.78
CA ARG A 195 17.00 27.88 19.11
C ARG A 195 17.89 28.99 19.67
N GLU A 196 19.21 28.88 19.52
CA GLU A 196 20.15 29.93 19.94
C GLU A 196 19.96 31.22 19.14
N PHE A 197 19.78 31.11 17.81
CA PHE A 197 19.49 32.25 16.96
C PHE A 197 18.17 32.94 17.33
N ALA A 198 17.12 32.16 17.61
CA ALA A 198 15.83 32.69 18.06
C ALA A 198 15.94 33.43 19.40
N ARG A 199 16.72 32.89 20.36
CA ARG A 199 16.99 33.56 21.64
C ARG A 199 17.74 34.88 21.44
N ALA A 200 18.79 34.89 20.62
CA ALA A 200 19.55 36.10 20.31
C ALA A 200 18.66 37.17 19.64
N TRP A 201 17.79 36.76 18.71
CA TRP A 201 16.86 37.65 18.04
C TRP A 201 15.82 38.24 19.00
N GLU A 202 15.29 37.43 19.93
CA GLU A 202 14.39 37.93 20.98
C GLU A 202 15.07 38.93 21.92
N GLU A 203 16.32 38.68 22.31
CA GLU A 203 17.09 39.60 23.13
C GLU A 203 17.36 40.93 22.41
N GLU A 204 17.70 40.88 21.12
CA GLU A 204 17.88 42.10 20.31
C GLU A 204 16.57 42.88 20.18
N ARG A 205 15.45 42.18 19.95
CA ARG A 205 14.12 42.79 19.91
C ARG A 205 13.77 43.45 21.25
N LYS A 206 14.09 42.82 22.39
CA LYS A 206 13.90 43.42 23.72
C LYS A 206 14.76 44.67 23.89
N LYS A 207 16.04 44.65 23.48
CA LYS A 207 16.92 45.84 23.52
C LYS A 207 16.37 46.99 22.69
N ARG A 208 15.93 46.73 21.45
CA ARG A 208 15.29 47.75 20.59
C ARG A 208 14.00 48.30 21.20
N ALA A 209 13.19 47.45 21.82
CA ALA A 209 11.96 47.90 22.49
C ALA A 209 12.24 48.79 23.72
N VAL A 210 13.31 48.50 24.48
CA VAL A 210 13.75 49.36 25.60
C VAL A 210 14.29 50.69 25.08
N GLN A 211 15.12 50.68 24.02
CA GLN A 211 15.63 51.90 23.39
C GLN A 211 14.49 52.77 22.85
N ASN A 212 13.56 52.20 22.09
CA ASN A 212 12.40 52.93 21.59
C ASN A 212 11.52 53.50 22.71
N LYS A 213 11.41 52.81 23.85
CA LYS A 213 10.71 53.37 25.03
C LYS A 213 11.47 54.54 25.63
N MET A 214 12.80 54.45 25.73
CA MET A 214 13.65 55.53 26.22
C MET A 214 13.53 56.78 25.33
N ASP A 215 13.61 56.60 24.01
CA ASP A 215 13.50 57.69 23.02
C ASP A 215 12.10 58.33 23.01
N TYR A 216 11.04 57.58 23.35
CA TYR A 216 9.68 58.09 23.51
C TYR A 216 9.52 58.98 24.75
N TYR A 217 10.16 58.62 25.87
CA TYR A 217 10.14 59.44 27.08
C TYR A 217 11.03 60.69 26.97
N ASP A 218 12.09 60.64 26.15
CA ASP A 218 12.97 61.80 25.92
C ASP A 218 12.36 62.80 24.90
N SER A 219 11.56 62.32 23.93
CA SER A 219 10.83 63.20 22.98
C SER A 219 9.53 63.81 23.52
N THR A 220 9.12 63.51 24.76
CA THR A 220 7.87 64.04 25.35
C THR A 220 8.07 65.25 26.25
N LEU A 221 9.28 65.81 26.31
CA LEU A 221 9.61 66.93 27.19
C LEU A 221 9.12 68.32 26.73
N ASP A 222 8.52 68.49 25.55
CA ASP A 222 8.03 69.82 25.14
C ASP A 222 6.95 69.84 24.05
N VAL A 223 6.05 68.85 24.04
CA VAL A 223 4.86 68.93 23.16
C VAL A 223 3.67 69.40 24.00
N PRO A 224 3.20 70.66 23.87
CA PRO A 224 2.03 71.13 24.58
C PRO A 224 0.84 70.27 24.19
N PHE A 225 0.22 69.64 25.20
CA PHE A 225 -0.97 68.83 25.05
C PHE A 225 -2.11 69.69 24.50
N THR A 226 -2.24 69.74 23.17
CA THR A 226 -3.46 70.17 22.51
C THR A 226 -4.47 69.05 22.69
N GLY A 227 -5.20 69.13 23.81
CA GLY A 227 -6.33 68.25 24.08
C GLY A 227 -7.25 68.22 22.86
N ARG A 228 -7.50 67.03 22.34
CA ARG A 228 -8.43 66.84 21.21
C ARG A 228 -9.76 67.49 21.57
N SER A 229 -10.30 68.31 20.68
CA SER A 229 -11.60 68.92 20.92
C SER A 229 -12.67 67.82 21.04
N GLN A 230 -13.72 68.08 21.80
CA GLN A 230 -14.85 67.15 21.96
C GLN A 230 -15.38 66.65 20.60
N GLN A 231 -15.40 67.53 19.60
CA GLN A 231 -15.82 67.21 18.23
C GLN A 231 -14.88 66.21 17.52
N GLN A 232 -13.56 66.26 17.77
CA GLN A 232 -12.62 65.27 17.24
C GLN A 232 -12.78 63.91 17.93
N MET A 233 -13.02 63.90 19.25
CA MET A 233 -13.33 62.66 19.96
C MET A 233 -14.62 62.04 19.45
N ASP A 234 -15.68 62.82 19.28
CA ASP A 234 -16.96 62.34 18.76
C ASP A 234 -16.84 61.83 17.31
N ALA A 235 -16.01 62.48 16.48
CA ALA A 235 -15.75 62.04 15.11
C ALA A 235 -14.97 60.71 15.04
N ASP A 236 -13.99 60.51 15.91
CA ASP A 236 -13.26 59.24 16.01
C ASP A 236 -14.15 58.14 16.59
N LEU A 237 -14.95 58.45 17.61
CA LEU A 237 -15.89 57.50 18.23
C LEU A 237 -16.98 57.07 17.24
N LYS A 238 -17.45 57.98 16.38
CA LYS A 238 -18.36 57.68 15.28
C LYS A 238 -17.70 56.82 14.21
N ARG A 239 -16.43 57.06 13.88
CA ARG A 239 -15.65 56.26 12.92
C ARG A 239 -15.40 54.84 13.44
N ASP A 240 -15.12 54.69 14.73
CA ASP A 240 -14.97 53.39 15.39
C ASP A 240 -16.30 52.64 15.47
N MET A 241 -17.40 53.32 15.81
CA MET A 241 -18.76 52.76 15.80
C MET A 241 -19.16 52.29 14.39
N GLU A 242 -18.89 53.07 13.35
CA GLU A 242 -19.12 52.68 11.94
C GLU A 242 -18.23 51.49 11.52
N SER A 243 -16.99 51.41 12.02
CA SER A 243 -16.10 50.27 11.75
C SER A 243 -16.57 48.97 12.42
N LEU A 244 -17.14 49.08 13.62
CA LEU A 244 -17.71 47.96 14.37
C LEU A 244 -19.05 47.52 13.77
N GLN A 245 -19.89 48.46 13.33
CA GLN A 245 -21.13 48.12 12.61
C GLN A 245 -20.84 47.44 11.26
N ARG A 246 -19.84 47.91 10.49
CA ARG A 246 -19.40 47.23 9.25
C ARG A 246 -18.79 45.84 9.50
N LYS A 247 -18.17 45.61 10.65
CA LYS A 247 -17.63 44.29 11.04
C LYS A 247 -18.69 43.33 11.58
N ASN A 248 -19.80 43.84 12.08
CA ASN A 248 -20.90 43.04 12.63
C ASN A 248 -22.03 42.78 11.62
N SER A 249 -21.98 43.36 10.42
CA SER A 249 -23.00 43.18 9.37
C SER A 249 -22.66 42.11 8.32
N SER A 250 -21.63 41.30 8.52
CA SER A 250 -21.41 40.08 7.72
C SER A 250 -21.38 38.86 8.61
N ASP A 251 -22.22 37.89 8.27
CA ASP A 251 -22.50 36.68 9.02
C ASP A 251 -21.23 35.96 9.53
N SER A 252 -21.31 35.56 10.80
CA SER A 252 -20.32 34.86 11.64
C SER A 252 -19.31 35.77 12.39
N PRO A 253 -19.47 35.91 13.73
CA PRO A 253 -18.54 36.64 14.58
C PRO A 253 -17.09 36.14 14.46
N TYR A 254 -16.12 37.04 14.38
CA TYR A 254 -14.68 36.75 14.23
C TYR A 254 -14.14 35.70 15.23
N TRP A 255 -14.64 35.72 16.47
CA TRP A 255 -14.26 34.76 17.49
C TRP A 255 -14.71 33.33 17.15
N TYR A 256 -15.84 33.16 16.46
CA TYR A 256 -16.34 31.86 16.01
C TYR A 256 -15.42 31.23 14.96
N LYS A 257 -14.91 32.04 14.01
CA LYS A 257 -13.90 31.61 13.03
C LYS A 257 -12.59 31.21 13.70
N GLN A 258 -12.12 31.96 14.70
CA GLN A 258 -10.91 31.62 15.45
C GLN A 258 -11.08 30.33 16.27
N VAL A 259 -12.24 30.13 16.91
CA VAL A 259 -12.53 28.91 17.68
C VAL A 259 -12.56 27.69 16.75
N ILE A 260 -13.21 27.78 15.59
CA ILE A 260 -13.25 26.70 14.61
C ILE A 260 -11.84 26.36 14.09
N GLN A 261 -11.04 27.38 13.77
CA GLN A 261 -9.68 27.18 13.28
C GLN A 261 -8.77 26.55 14.34
N HIS A 262 -8.96 26.92 15.61
CA HIS A 262 -8.23 26.33 16.73
C HIS A 262 -8.67 24.88 17.01
N MET A 263 -9.95 24.57 16.83
CA MET A 263 -10.49 23.22 16.98
C MET A 263 -10.03 22.27 15.87
N SER A 264 -10.04 22.70 14.60
CA SER A 264 -9.50 21.90 13.49
C SER A 264 -8.02 21.61 13.70
N LYS A 265 -7.22 22.62 14.07
CA LYS A 265 -5.76 22.46 14.28
C LYS A 265 -5.39 21.49 15.39
N HIS A 266 -6.17 21.40 16.47
CA HIS A 266 -5.83 20.57 17.63
C HIS A 266 -6.53 19.22 17.69
N TYR A 267 -7.71 19.08 17.07
CA TYR A 267 -8.52 17.86 17.18
C TYR A 267 -8.71 17.12 15.84
N GLY A 268 -8.17 17.62 14.72
CA GLY A 268 -8.16 16.89 13.43
C GLY A 268 -9.55 16.62 12.86
N VAL A 269 -10.51 17.50 13.10
CA VAL A 269 -11.90 17.37 12.63
C VAL A 269 -12.03 18.02 11.25
N ASP A 270 -11.39 17.43 10.24
CA ASP A 270 -11.30 18.02 8.89
C ASP A 270 -12.49 17.66 7.97
N GLY A 271 -13.46 16.87 8.46
CA GLY A 271 -14.48 16.24 7.61
C GLY A 271 -15.85 16.92 7.54
N GLU A 272 -16.32 17.48 8.66
CA GLU A 272 -17.71 17.93 8.82
C GLU A 272 -17.82 19.45 8.96
N VAL A 273 -16.90 20.07 9.69
CA VAL A 273 -16.91 21.52 9.95
C VAL A 273 -16.57 22.35 8.71
N GLU A 274 -15.72 21.82 7.84
CA GLU A 274 -15.33 22.48 6.59
C GLU A 274 -16.44 22.43 5.51
N LYS A 275 -17.31 21.41 5.57
CA LYS A 275 -18.51 21.32 4.72
C LYS A 275 -19.57 22.34 5.10
N ASP A 276 -19.70 22.65 6.39
CA ASP A 276 -20.63 23.68 6.86
C ASP A 276 -20.14 25.09 6.51
N LEU A 277 -18.83 25.35 6.57
CA LEU A 277 -18.22 26.59 6.05
C LEU A 277 -18.50 26.78 4.55
N GLN A 278 -18.34 25.73 3.74
CA GLN A 278 -18.62 25.78 2.30
C GLN A 278 -20.12 25.91 1.97
N ARG A 279 -21.03 25.39 2.81
CA ARG A 279 -22.48 25.59 2.64
C ARG A 279 -22.89 27.03 2.88
N ILE A 280 -22.28 27.69 3.86
CA ILE A 280 -22.53 29.10 4.19
C ILE A 280 -22.00 30.02 3.07
N GLU A 281 -20.80 29.75 2.53
CA GLU A 281 -20.25 30.54 1.42
C GLU A 281 -21.02 30.35 0.10
N ASN A 282 -21.59 29.17 -0.16
CA ASN A 282 -22.36 28.91 -1.37
C ASN A 282 -23.83 29.38 -1.28
N GLY A 283 -24.38 29.56 -0.07
CA GLY A 283 -25.71 30.14 0.13
C GLY A 283 -25.82 31.58 -0.37
N GLN A 284 -24.72 32.36 -0.34
CA GLN A 284 -24.71 33.78 -0.73
C GLN A 284 -24.59 34.02 -2.24
N LYS A 285 -24.34 32.99 -3.07
CA LYS A 285 -24.20 33.16 -4.54
C LYS A 285 -25.47 32.88 -5.35
N ASN A 286 -26.53 32.37 -4.75
CA ASN A 286 -27.70 31.86 -5.47
C ASN A 286 -28.95 32.78 -5.46
N GLU A 287 -28.91 33.97 -4.87
CA GLU A 287 -30.07 34.87 -4.84
C GLU A 287 -30.15 35.90 -6.00
N THR A 288 -29.18 35.93 -6.93
CA THR A 288 -29.20 36.88 -8.07
C THR A 288 -29.26 36.24 -9.46
N ALA A 289 -29.64 34.96 -9.58
CA ALA A 289 -29.66 34.26 -10.88
C ALA A 289 -30.99 33.53 -11.20
N ALA A 290 -32.12 34.02 -10.66
CA ALA A 290 -33.45 33.50 -10.97
C ALA A 290 -34.16 34.36 -12.03
N ALA A 291 -33.59 34.46 -13.24
CA ALA A 291 -34.28 35.00 -14.42
C ALA A 291 -33.53 34.68 -15.73
N SER A 292 -33.60 33.44 -16.21
CA SER A 292 -33.62 33.12 -17.66
C SER A 292 -33.66 31.60 -17.83
N ASP A 293 -34.85 31.07 -18.08
CA ASP A 293 -35.09 29.68 -18.37
C ASP A 293 -35.52 29.57 -19.83
N THR A 294 -34.63 29.15 -20.73
CA THR A 294 -34.96 28.28 -21.88
C THR A 294 -33.71 27.89 -22.69
N LEU A 295 -33.56 26.57 -22.86
CA LEU A 295 -32.86 25.87 -23.96
C LEU A 295 -31.37 26.15 -24.17
N GLU A 296 -30.50 25.40 -23.49
CA GLU A 296 -29.14 25.12 -24.02
C GLU A 296 -28.53 23.79 -23.50
N ASN A 297 -28.42 22.84 -24.43
CA ASN A 297 -27.58 21.62 -24.53
C ASN A 297 -27.37 20.68 -23.32
N ASP A 298 -27.83 19.43 -23.50
CA ASP A 298 -27.60 18.25 -22.63
C ASP A 298 -26.11 17.92 -22.38
N GLN A 299 -25.20 18.34 -23.27
CA GLN A 299 -23.75 18.12 -23.09
C GLN A 299 -23.16 18.95 -21.94
N THR A 300 -23.75 20.11 -21.64
CA THR A 300 -23.28 21.01 -20.58
C THR A 300 -23.70 20.54 -19.18
N ARG A 301 -24.67 19.62 -19.09
CA ARG A 301 -25.19 19.09 -17.84
C ARG A 301 -24.36 17.91 -17.32
N GLU A 302 -23.78 17.11 -18.21
CA GLU A 302 -22.83 16.04 -17.83
C GLU A 302 -21.54 16.61 -17.20
N ALA A 303 -21.06 17.77 -17.67
CA ALA A 303 -19.86 18.42 -17.13
C ALA A 303 -19.99 18.91 -15.66
N ARG A 304 -21.22 19.17 -15.19
CA ARG A 304 -21.49 19.63 -13.81
C ARG A 304 -21.60 18.50 -12.79
N ASN A 305 -21.72 17.24 -13.21
CA ASN A 305 -21.86 16.04 -12.35
C ASN A 305 -20.63 15.12 -12.41
N ASN A 306 -19.45 15.68 -12.65
CA ASN A 306 -18.22 14.88 -12.73
C ASN A 306 -17.71 14.54 -11.32
N LEU A 307 -17.72 13.26 -10.95
CA LEU A 307 -17.07 12.78 -9.73
C LEU A 307 -15.57 13.15 -9.71
N ALA A 308 -14.94 13.21 -10.89
CA ALA A 308 -13.55 13.61 -11.09
C ALA A 308 -13.25 15.05 -10.66
N SER A 309 -14.21 15.99 -10.69
CA SER A 309 -14.00 17.37 -10.23
C SER A 309 -14.24 17.56 -8.72
N ARG A 310 -14.86 16.58 -8.05
CA ARG A 310 -15.16 16.61 -6.60
C ARG A 310 -14.15 15.85 -5.75
N LEU A 311 -13.34 14.99 -6.37
CA LEU A 311 -12.27 14.24 -5.71
C LEU A 311 -10.95 15.02 -5.78
N PRO A 312 -10.09 14.96 -4.73
CA PRO A 312 -8.75 15.52 -4.79
C PRO A 312 -7.97 14.93 -5.98
N SER A 313 -7.22 15.76 -6.72
CA SER A 313 -6.50 15.34 -7.94
C SER A 313 -5.63 14.10 -7.75
N ARG A 314 -5.01 13.96 -6.56
CA ARG A 314 -4.22 12.78 -6.18
C ARG A 314 -5.02 11.48 -6.15
N LYS A 315 -6.28 11.52 -5.70
CA LYS A 315 -7.17 10.34 -5.68
C LYS A 315 -7.67 10.00 -7.09
N VAL A 316 -7.88 11.01 -7.93
CA VAL A 316 -8.28 10.80 -9.33
C VAL A 316 -7.15 10.11 -10.09
N GLU A 317 -5.90 10.54 -9.92
CA GLU A 317 -4.74 9.89 -10.52
C GLU A 317 -4.54 8.46 -10.01
N GLU A 318 -4.72 8.23 -8.70
CA GLU A 318 -4.65 6.88 -8.13
C GLU A 318 -5.72 5.95 -8.72
N ILE A 319 -6.92 6.47 -8.98
CA ILE A 319 -8.01 5.71 -9.59
C ILE A 319 -7.72 5.41 -11.07
N LEU A 320 -7.28 6.41 -11.83
CA LEU A 320 -7.00 6.25 -13.27
C LEU A 320 -5.77 5.36 -13.54
N ASN A 321 -4.79 5.34 -12.63
CA ASN A 321 -3.59 4.51 -12.75
C ASN A 321 -3.77 3.07 -12.21
N HIS A 322 -4.96 2.71 -11.71
CA HIS A 322 -5.22 1.37 -11.21
C HIS A 322 -5.25 0.35 -12.36
N TYR A 323 -4.43 -0.69 -12.27
CA TYR A 323 -4.44 -1.82 -13.20
C TYR A 323 -5.71 -2.65 -13.04
N VAL A 324 -6.37 -2.99 -14.15
CA VAL A 324 -7.58 -3.82 -14.15
C VAL A 324 -7.35 -5.05 -15.02
N ASN A 325 -7.72 -6.23 -14.51
CA ASN A 325 -7.55 -7.47 -15.26
C ASN A 325 -8.39 -7.43 -16.55
N GLY A 326 -7.75 -7.70 -17.69
CA GLY A 326 -8.39 -7.63 -19.00
C GLY A 326 -8.41 -6.23 -19.64
N GLU A 327 -7.72 -5.23 -19.07
CA GLU A 327 -7.58 -3.91 -19.71
C GLU A 327 -6.87 -3.96 -21.07
N ALA A 328 -6.02 -4.98 -21.30
CA ALA A 328 -5.32 -5.22 -22.56
C ALA A 328 -6.25 -5.54 -23.75
N TYR A 329 -7.52 -5.85 -23.49
CA TYR A 329 -8.52 -6.11 -24.53
C TYR A 329 -9.21 -4.84 -25.04
N PHE A 330 -9.00 -3.69 -24.40
CA PHE A 330 -9.41 -2.38 -24.91
C PHE A 330 -8.36 -1.86 -25.89
N ILE A 331 -8.76 -1.64 -27.13
CA ILE A 331 -7.92 -1.09 -28.19
C ILE A 331 -8.18 0.41 -28.27
N GLY A 332 -7.17 1.22 -27.92
CA GLY A 332 -7.25 2.67 -27.90
C GLY A 332 -6.52 3.27 -26.69
N ASP A 333 -6.91 4.49 -26.32
CA ASP A 333 -6.38 5.16 -25.14
C ASP A 333 -6.94 4.52 -23.87
N GLN A 334 -6.08 3.77 -23.16
CA GLN A 334 -6.43 3.06 -21.93
C GLN A 334 -6.92 3.98 -20.81
N ARG A 335 -6.53 5.27 -20.85
CA ARG A 335 -6.97 6.24 -19.85
C ARG A 335 -8.39 6.71 -20.13
N LYS A 336 -8.76 6.84 -21.41
CA LYS A 336 -10.07 7.39 -21.80
C LYS A 336 -11.23 6.54 -21.33
N TRP A 337 -11.19 5.21 -21.48
CA TRP A 337 -12.31 4.37 -21.00
C TRP A 337 -12.45 4.44 -19.47
N LYS A 338 -11.34 4.52 -18.74
CA LYS A 338 -11.33 4.69 -17.27
C LYS A 338 -11.95 6.03 -16.87
N GLU A 339 -11.67 7.10 -17.61
CA GLU A 339 -12.30 8.41 -17.44
C GLU A 339 -13.81 8.36 -17.77
N THR A 340 -14.23 7.65 -18.81
CA THR A 340 -15.65 7.45 -19.15
C THR A 340 -16.41 6.76 -18.02
N VAL A 341 -15.81 5.70 -17.47
CA VAL A 341 -16.41 4.93 -16.37
C VAL A 341 -16.46 5.77 -15.10
N LEU A 342 -15.40 6.52 -14.78
CA LEU A 342 -15.35 7.40 -13.62
C LEU A 342 -16.40 8.53 -13.72
N ASN A 343 -16.55 9.15 -14.90
CA ASN A 343 -17.56 10.18 -15.13
C ASN A 343 -18.99 9.62 -15.07
N SER A 344 -19.17 8.35 -15.44
CA SER A 344 -20.47 7.68 -15.43
C SER A 344 -20.77 6.97 -14.11
N PHE A 345 -19.85 6.99 -13.14
CA PHE A 345 -19.98 6.24 -11.88
C PHE A 345 -21.20 6.67 -11.05
N GLU A 346 -21.51 7.96 -10.97
CA GLU A 346 -22.71 8.43 -10.25
C GLU A 346 -24.00 7.93 -10.93
N LEU A 347 -24.01 7.79 -12.26
CA LEU A 347 -25.15 7.27 -13.00
C LEU A 347 -25.33 5.76 -12.76
N ILE A 348 -24.23 5.03 -12.60
CA ILE A 348 -24.24 3.60 -12.23
C ILE A 348 -24.70 3.42 -10.79
N TYR A 349 -24.17 4.22 -9.85
CA TYR A 349 -24.58 4.20 -8.44
C TYR A 349 -26.09 4.44 -8.27
N HIS A 350 -26.67 5.30 -9.10
CA HIS A 350 -28.11 5.58 -9.10
C HIS A 350 -28.94 4.62 -9.98
N ASN A 351 -28.35 3.53 -10.49
CA ASN A 351 -28.98 2.57 -11.40
C ASN A 351 -29.63 3.19 -12.65
N LYS A 352 -29.10 4.33 -13.12
CA LYS A 352 -29.60 5.03 -14.33
C LYS A 352 -29.01 4.46 -15.60
N ILE A 353 -27.84 3.84 -15.52
CA ILE A 353 -27.13 3.25 -16.66
C ILE A 353 -26.70 1.83 -16.28
N SER A 354 -26.98 0.88 -17.18
CA SER A 354 -26.51 -0.51 -17.07
C SER A 354 -25.12 -0.68 -17.69
N ILE A 355 -24.39 -1.72 -17.29
CA ILE A 355 -23.04 -2.02 -17.80
C ILE A 355 -23.01 -2.18 -19.34
N PRO A 356 -24.00 -2.84 -19.99
CA PRO A 356 -24.05 -2.88 -21.46
C PRO A 356 -24.20 -1.51 -22.12
N GLN A 357 -24.96 -0.59 -21.52
CA GLN A 357 -25.08 0.78 -22.02
C GLN A 357 -23.78 1.57 -21.83
N LEU A 358 -23.03 1.30 -20.76
CA LEU A 358 -21.70 1.89 -20.56
C LEU A 358 -20.70 1.41 -21.61
N LEU A 359 -20.73 0.13 -21.99
CA LEU A 359 -19.92 -0.41 -23.09
C LEU A 359 -20.22 0.31 -24.42
N GLN A 360 -21.49 0.61 -24.70
CA GLN A 360 -21.87 1.40 -25.87
C GLN A 360 -21.34 2.85 -25.80
N LYS A 361 -21.37 3.49 -24.62
CA LYS A 361 -20.80 4.83 -24.41
C LYS A 361 -19.28 4.86 -24.62
N ILE A 362 -18.58 3.81 -24.19
CA ILE A 362 -17.13 3.62 -24.40
C ILE A 362 -16.82 3.44 -25.90
N LYS A 363 -17.60 2.62 -26.61
CA LYS A 363 -17.48 2.47 -28.07
C LYS A 363 -17.72 3.80 -28.81
N GLY A 364 -18.69 4.59 -28.36
CA GLY A 364 -18.99 5.92 -28.90
C GLY A 364 -17.84 6.92 -28.74
N GLN A 365 -16.87 6.66 -27.87
CA GLN A 365 -15.66 7.48 -27.69
C GLN A 365 -14.46 6.97 -28.52
N GLY A 366 -14.68 6.03 -29.44
CA GLY A 366 -13.66 5.52 -30.36
C GLY A 366 -12.75 4.44 -29.76
N ILE A 367 -13.21 3.72 -28.73
CA ILE A 367 -12.48 2.61 -28.12
C ILE A 367 -13.07 1.30 -28.63
N GLU A 368 -12.24 0.49 -29.28
CA GLU A 368 -12.62 -0.80 -29.82
C GLU A 368 -12.30 -1.93 -28.84
N PHE A 369 -13.00 -3.06 -28.96
CA PHE A 369 -12.79 -4.23 -28.09
C PHE A 369 -12.29 -5.41 -28.90
N LYS A 370 -11.22 -6.07 -28.43
CA LYS A 370 -10.70 -7.29 -29.05
C LYS A 370 -11.57 -8.53 -28.75
N GLN A 371 -12.38 -8.47 -27.69
CA GLN A 371 -13.19 -9.56 -27.16
C GLN A 371 -14.69 -9.26 -27.23
N SER A 372 -15.52 -10.29 -27.03
CA SER A 372 -16.98 -10.13 -27.00
C SER A 372 -17.44 -9.21 -25.86
N GLU A 373 -18.53 -8.45 -26.07
CA GLU A 373 -19.08 -7.50 -25.09
C GLU A 373 -19.41 -8.16 -23.73
N LYS A 374 -19.80 -9.44 -23.75
CA LYS A 374 -20.05 -10.22 -22.53
C LYS A 374 -18.80 -10.35 -21.68
N ILE A 375 -17.65 -10.60 -22.30
CA ILE A 375 -16.35 -10.72 -21.60
C ILE A 375 -15.86 -9.35 -21.16
N MET A 376 -16.08 -8.31 -21.97
CA MET A 376 -15.68 -6.93 -21.62
C MET A 376 -16.48 -6.33 -20.45
N SER A 377 -17.58 -6.96 -20.04
CA SER A 377 -18.32 -6.55 -18.84
C SER A 377 -17.56 -6.81 -17.54
N TYR A 378 -16.67 -7.82 -17.49
CA TYR A 378 -15.93 -8.19 -16.28
C TYR A 378 -14.90 -7.13 -15.85
N PRO A 379 -14.00 -6.63 -16.73
CA PRO A 379 -13.07 -5.55 -16.38
C PRO A 379 -13.80 -4.29 -15.89
N ILE A 380 -14.94 -3.96 -16.51
CA ILE A 380 -15.74 -2.80 -16.10
C ILE A 380 -16.35 -3.00 -14.72
N LYS A 381 -16.89 -4.19 -14.42
CA LYS A 381 -17.43 -4.51 -13.09
C LYS A 381 -16.34 -4.39 -12.02
N GLU A 382 -15.18 -4.98 -12.27
CA GLU A 382 -14.02 -4.92 -11.36
C GLU A 382 -13.61 -3.47 -11.11
N TYR A 383 -13.53 -2.65 -12.16
CA TYR A 383 -13.16 -1.24 -12.03
C TYR A 383 -14.22 -0.42 -11.27
N VAL A 384 -15.51 -0.65 -11.50
CA VAL A 384 -16.59 0.03 -10.75
C VAL A 384 -16.55 -0.37 -9.27
N GLN A 385 -16.30 -1.64 -8.94
CA GLN A 385 -16.11 -2.10 -7.56
C GLN A 385 -14.87 -1.46 -6.90
N PHE A 386 -13.81 -1.24 -7.66
CA PHE A 386 -12.64 -0.54 -7.16
C PHE A 386 -12.95 0.93 -6.81
N ILE A 387 -13.65 1.64 -7.70
CA ILE A 387 -14.08 3.03 -7.44
C ILE A 387 -15.03 3.08 -6.23
N SER A 388 -15.94 2.12 -6.11
CA SER A 388 -16.92 2.04 -5.01
C SER A 388 -16.23 1.93 -3.64
N LYS A 389 -15.21 1.06 -3.53
CA LYS A 389 -14.35 0.93 -2.35
C LYS A 389 -13.60 2.22 -2.01
N LYS A 390 -13.04 2.90 -3.01
CA LYS A 390 -12.26 4.14 -2.81
C LYS A 390 -13.13 5.33 -2.42
N VAL A 391 -14.37 5.38 -2.91
CA VAL A 391 -15.34 6.46 -2.64
C VAL A 391 -16.22 6.15 -1.42
N LYS A 392 -16.09 4.96 -0.81
CA LYS A 392 -16.90 4.47 0.33
C LYS A 392 -18.41 4.50 0.03
N LYS A 393 -18.79 4.06 -1.16
CA LYS A 393 -20.17 3.95 -1.61
C LYS A 393 -20.40 2.52 -2.07
N ASP A 394 -21.33 1.81 -1.45
CA ASP A 394 -21.66 0.43 -1.84
C ASP A 394 -22.54 0.43 -3.11
N ILE A 395 -22.21 -0.44 -4.06
CA ILE A 395 -22.96 -0.60 -5.32
C ILE A 395 -23.33 -2.06 -5.46
N GLU A 396 -24.62 -2.33 -5.71
CA GLU A 396 -25.12 -3.62 -6.19
C GLU A 396 -25.00 -3.63 -7.73
N LEU A 397 -24.17 -4.52 -8.30
CA LEU A 397 -23.80 -4.57 -9.73
C LEU A 397 -24.36 -5.78 -10.49
#